data_AF-A0A1C6L544-F1
#
_entry.id   AF-A0A1C6L544-F1
#
_cell.length_a   1.000
_cell.length_b   1.000
_cell.length_c   1.000
_cell.angle_alpha   90.00
_cell.angle_beta   90.00
_cell.angle_gamma   90.00
#
_symmetry.space_group_name_H-M   'P 1'
#
loop_
_entity.id
_entity.type
_entity.pdbx_description
1 polymer ?
#
loop_
_entity_poly.entity_id
_entity_poly.type
_entity_poly.pdbx_seq_one_letter_code
_entity_poly.pdbx_strand_id
1 'polypeptide(L)'
;MEIIRMNADDRNVAARKIYTKADGVAYIDKTLKVKATPAELEDAYIKGMLVVDTAGVMYRPISCKNASETVTVTYVTTDTTSATTAKLATVKAEPAAKE
;
A
#
# COMPACT_ATOMS: atom_id res chain seq x y z
N MET A 1 8.77 -17.16 -16.28
CA MET A 1 7.96 -17.30 -15.06
C MET A 1 8.79 -16.70 -13.94
N GLU A 2 8.41 -15.53 -13.44
CA GLU A 2 9.15 -14.87 -12.38
C GLU A 2 8.77 -15.54 -11.06
N ILE A 3 9.76 -16.05 -10.33
CA ILE A 3 9.55 -16.81 -9.09
C ILE A 3 9.76 -15.85 -7.92
N ILE A 4 8.66 -15.36 -7.36
CA ILE A 4 8.68 -14.64 -6.09
C ILE A 4 8.89 -15.66 -4.97
N ARG A 5 10.00 -15.53 -4.24
CA ARG A 5 10.34 -16.40 -3.11
C ARG A 5 9.99 -15.69 -1.81
N MET A 6 9.40 -16.41 -0.86
CA MET A 6 9.29 -15.93 0.51
C MET A 6 10.72 -15.70 1.04
N ASN A 7 11.00 -14.48 1.48
CA ASN A 7 12.32 -14.13 2.01
C ASN A 7 12.51 -14.80 3.39
N ALA A 8 13.67 -15.40 3.64
CA ALA A 8 13.91 -16.19 4.85
C ALA A 8 13.88 -15.36 6.15
N ASP A 9 14.12 -14.05 6.05
CA ASP A 9 13.98 -13.08 7.16
C ASP A 9 12.52 -12.74 7.50
N ASP A 10 11.57 -12.93 6.56
CA ASP A 10 10.13 -12.71 6.76
C ASP A 10 9.44 -13.96 7.37
N ARG A 11 10.16 -14.73 8.19
CA ARG A 11 9.66 -15.95 8.85
C ARG A 11 8.49 -15.57 9.77
N ASN A 12 7.26 -15.85 9.31
CA ASN A 12 5.95 -15.55 9.94
C ASN A 12 5.33 -14.17 9.65
N VAL A 13 5.82 -13.40 8.66
CA VAL A 13 5.12 -12.17 8.24
C VAL A 13 4.01 -12.53 7.25
N ALA A 14 2.77 -12.57 7.75
CA ALA A 14 1.60 -12.88 6.91
C ALA A 14 1.19 -11.72 5.98
N ALA A 15 1.49 -10.47 6.36
CA ALA A 15 1.26 -9.30 5.55
C ALA A 15 2.05 -8.08 6.06
N ARG A 16 2.46 -7.17 5.16
CA ARG A 16 3.01 -5.86 5.53
C ARG A 16 1.91 -4.80 5.58
N LYS A 17 1.85 -4.02 6.67
CA LYS A 17 0.91 -2.91 6.81
C LYS A 17 1.51 -1.66 6.20
N ILE A 18 0.80 -1.07 5.25
CA ILE A 18 1.10 0.25 4.70
C ILE A 18 -0.01 1.18 5.15
N TYR A 19 0.35 2.32 5.71
CA TYR A 19 -0.58 3.32 6.17
C TYR A 19 -0.83 4.35 5.06
N THR A 20 -2.06 4.85 4.99
CA THR A 20 -2.41 5.92 4.07
C THR A 20 -3.25 6.97 4.75
N LYS A 21 -3.20 8.19 4.20
CA LYS A 21 -3.97 9.35 4.63
C LYS A 21 -4.66 9.98 3.42
N ALA A 22 -5.50 10.99 3.67
CA ALA A 22 -6.25 11.68 2.62
C ALA A 22 -5.42 12.25 1.44
N ASP A 23 -4.10 12.41 1.61
CA ASP A 23 -3.16 12.77 0.52
C ASP A 23 -3.04 11.71 -0.58
N GLY A 24 -3.47 10.47 -0.35
CA GLY A 24 -3.24 9.35 -1.27
C GLY A 24 -1.79 8.89 -1.32
N VAL A 25 -0.96 9.23 -0.33
CA VAL A 25 0.44 8.78 -0.23
C VAL A 25 0.53 7.53 0.67
N ALA A 26 1.40 6.60 0.31
CA ALA A 26 1.72 5.42 1.11
C ALA A 26 2.81 5.71 2.17
N TYR A 27 2.62 5.21 3.38
CA TYR A 27 3.52 5.37 4.52
C TYR A 27 3.83 4.01 5.14
N ILE A 28 5.07 3.81 5.59
CA ILE A 28 5.51 2.55 6.23
C ILE A 28 5.23 2.58 7.73
N ASP A 29 5.09 3.78 8.30
CA ASP A 29 4.90 3.98 9.73
C ASP A 29 3.49 4.43 10.10
N LYS A 30 2.99 3.98 11.25
CA LYS A 30 1.68 4.36 11.80
C LYS A 30 1.60 5.86 12.13
N THR A 31 2.73 6.50 12.41
CA THR A 31 2.83 7.94 12.64
C THR A 31 2.73 8.75 11.35
N LEU A 32 2.63 8.11 10.18
CA LEU A 32 2.51 8.77 8.86
C LEU A 32 3.67 9.74 8.58
N LYS A 33 4.84 9.50 9.20
CA LYS A 33 6.05 10.32 9.04
C LYS A 33 6.96 9.81 7.92
N VAL A 34 7.07 8.49 7.78
CA VAL A 34 7.95 7.85 6.81
C VAL A 34 7.14 7.48 5.58
N LYS A 35 7.34 8.22 4.48
CA LYS A 35 6.78 7.89 3.18
C LYS A 35 7.40 6.60 2.67
N ALA A 36 6.59 5.71 2.10
CA ALA A 36 7.08 4.52 1.44
C ALA A 36 7.81 4.91 0.15
N THR A 37 8.98 4.33 -0.09
CA THR A 37 9.59 4.42 -1.41
C THR A 37 8.82 3.52 -2.40
N PRO A 38 8.87 3.83 -3.71
CA PRO A 38 8.22 3.01 -4.74
C PRO A 38 8.67 1.53 -4.67
N ALA A 39 9.97 1.28 -4.46
CA ALA A 39 10.51 -0.07 -4.32
C ALA A 39 9.94 -0.82 -3.10
N GLU A 40 9.81 -0.13 -1.95
CA GLU A 40 9.23 -0.73 -0.75
C GLU A 40 7.73 -0.99 -0.89
N LEU A 41 7.01 -0.12 -1.61
CA LEU A 41 5.58 -0.29 -1.85
C LEU A 41 5.30 -1.49 -2.76
N GLU A 42 6.11 -1.68 -3.81
CA GLU A 42 6.01 -2.82 -4.71
C GLU A 42 6.38 -4.14 -4.00
N ASP A 43 7.48 -4.15 -3.24
CA ASP A 43 7.88 -5.30 -2.41
C ASP A 43 6.81 -5.66 -1.37
N ALA A 44 6.21 -4.65 -0.71
CA ALA A 44 5.11 -4.87 0.23
C ALA A 44 3.89 -5.48 -0.45
N TYR A 45 3.52 -4.99 -1.65
CA TYR A 45 2.41 -5.55 -2.42
C TYR A 45 2.62 -7.01 -2.76
N ILE A 46 3.82 -7.36 -3.27
CA ILE A 46 4.20 -8.72 -3.62
C ILE A 46 4.19 -9.66 -2.40
N LYS A 47 4.58 -9.16 -1.22
CA LYS A 47 4.62 -9.91 0.04
C LYS A 47 3.28 -9.99 0.78
N GLY A 48 2.20 -9.51 0.18
CA GLY A 48 0.89 -9.44 0.84
C GLY A 48 0.77 -8.16 1.66
N MET A 49 0.40 -7.07 1.00
CA MET A 49 0.17 -5.78 1.64
C MET A 49 -1.24 -5.69 2.22
N LEU A 50 -1.38 -4.95 3.32
CA LEU A 50 -2.65 -4.41 3.80
C LEU A 50 -2.55 -2.89 3.87
N VAL A 51 -3.50 -2.20 3.26
CA VAL A 51 -3.62 -0.74 3.34
C VAL A 51 -4.41 -0.41 4.60
N VAL A 52 -3.84 0.37 5.51
CA VAL A 52 -4.48 0.80 6.74
C VAL A 52 -4.80 2.29 6.64
N ASP A 53 -6.07 2.64 6.75
CA ASP A 53 -6.49 4.05 6.77
C ASP A 53 -6.20 4.70 8.13
N THR A 54 -6.24 6.03 8.19
CA THR A 54 -6.20 6.84 9.42
C THR A 54 -7.19 6.39 10.49
N ALA A 55 -8.34 5.84 10.09
CA ALA A 55 -9.33 5.26 10.99
C ALA A 55 -8.96 3.86 11.53
N GLY A 56 -7.83 3.29 11.11
CA GLY A 56 -7.37 1.96 11.51
C GLY A 56 -8.03 0.81 10.74
N VAL A 57 -8.85 1.10 9.72
CA VAL A 57 -9.50 0.10 8.87
C VAL A 57 -8.47 -0.51 7.92
N MET A 58 -8.44 -1.84 7.84
CA MET A 58 -7.51 -2.58 6.99
C MET A 58 -8.21 -3.03 5.69
N TYR A 59 -7.62 -2.66 4.56
CA TYR A 59 -8.10 -2.99 3.23
C TYR A 59 -7.08 -3.86 2.49
N ARG A 60 -7.59 -4.82 1.71
CA ARG A 60 -6.75 -5.64 0.84
C ARG A 60 -6.59 -4.94 -0.51
N PRO A 61 -5.36 -4.72 -0.99
CA PRO A 61 -5.14 -4.13 -2.30
C PRO A 61 -5.47 -5.13 -3.42
N ILE A 62 -5.89 -4.60 -4.56
CA ILE A 62 -6.40 -5.35 -5.72
C ILE A 62 -5.41 -5.31 -6.87
N SER A 63 -4.74 -4.17 -7.06
CA SER A 63 -3.76 -3.99 -8.12
C SER A 63 -2.61 -3.09 -7.67
N CYS A 64 -1.44 -3.33 -8.27
CA CYS A 64 -0.26 -2.49 -8.15
C CYS A 64 0.23 -2.19 -9.56
N LYS A 65 0.52 -0.91 -9.84
CA LYS A 65 1.05 -0.43 -11.11
C LYS A 65 2.27 0.44 -10.84
N ASN A 66 3.42 0.00 -11.34
CA ASN A 66 4.62 0.80 -11.38
C ASN A 66 4.68 1.57 -12.72
N ALA A 67 4.73 2.90 -12.66
CA ALA A 67 4.80 3.77 -13.82
C ALA A 67 5.84 4.87 -13.56
N SER A 68 6.93 4.86 -14.32
CA SER A 68 7.98 5.89 -14.28
C SER A 68 8.40 6.26 -12.85
N GLU A 69 8.87 5.26 -12.09
CA GLU A 69 9.32 5.39 -10.69
C GLU A 69 8.21 5.68 -9.66
N THR A 70 6.95 5.82 -10.08
CA THR A 70 5.81 5.96 -9.18
C THR A 70 5.02 4.66 -9.11
N VAL A 71 4.90 4.11 -7.91
CA VAL A 71 4.09 2.90 -7.67
C VAL A 71 2.73 3.30 -7.15
N THR A 72 1.68 2.90 -7.86
CA THR A 72 0.29 3.14 -7.49
C THR A 72 -0.38 1.81 -7.12
N VAL A 73 -0.94 1.74 -5.93
CA VAL A 73 -1.69 0.58 -5.44
C VAL A 73 -3.16 0.97 -5.32
N THR A 74 -4.03 0.17 -5.94
CA THR A 74 -5.49 0.35 -5.86
C THR A 74 -6.06 -0.63 -4.85
N TYR A 75 -6.95 -0.15 -3.97
CA TYR A 75 -7.64 -0.94 -2.95
C TYR A 75 -9.11 -0.53 -2.89
N VAL A 76 -9.97 -1.44 -2.44
CA VAL A 76 -11.39 -1.14 -2.24
C VAL A 76 -11.62 -0.69 -0.81
N THR A 77 -12.31 0.42 -0.66
CA THR A 77 -12.84 0.95 0.60
C THR A 77 -14.36 0.83 0.62
N THR A 78 -14.92 0.79 1.82
CA THR A 78 -16.38 0.86 2.01
C THR A 78 -16.81 2.32 1.97
N ASP A 79 -17.81 2.63 1.16
CA ASP A 79 -18.42 3.97 1.19
C ASP A 79 -19.18 4.15 2.51
N THR A 80 -18.77 5.13 3.32
CA THR A 80 -19.41 5.41 4.63
C THR A 80 -20.76 6.09 4.50
N THR A 81 -21.12 6.53 3.29
CA THR A 81 -22.39 7.20 2.95
C THR A 81 -23.43 6.25 2.34
N SER A 82 -23.02 5.10 1.80
CA SER A 82 -23.93 4.07 1.27
C SER A 82 -23.37 2.68 1.56
N ALA A 83 -23.99 1.98 2.51
CA ALA A 83 -23.50 0.73 3.11
C ALA A 83 -23.30 -0.47 2.15
N THR A 84 -23.52 -0.30 0.84
CA THR A 84 -23.44 -1.36 -0.18
C THR A 84 -22.54 -1.00 -1.38
N THR A 85 -21.93 0.19 -1.42
CA THR A 85 -21.05 0.58 -2.53
C THR A 85 -19.58 0.41 -2.16
N ALA A 86 -18.87 -0.38 -2.99
CA ALA A 86 -17.42 -0.47 -2.96
C ALA A 86 -16.84 0.76 -3.67
N LYS A 87 -15.96 1.50 -2.98
CA LYS A 87 -15.24 2.65 -3.54
C LYS A 87 -13.81 2.23 -3.85
N LEU A 88 -13.33 2.57 -5.04
CA LEU A 88 -11.93 2.36 -5.41
C LEU A 88 -11.12 3.55 -4.89
N ALA A 89 -10.11 3.26 -4.08
CA ALA A 89 -9.13 4.23 -3.62
C ALA A 89 -7.75 3.83 -4.13
N THR A 90 -6.88 4.83 -4.29
CA THR A 90 -5.52 4.63 -4.78
C THR A 90 -4.54 5.25 -3.81
N VAL A 91 -3.51 4.50 -3.44
CA VAL A 91 -2.32 5.05 -2.77
C VAL A 91 -1.18 5.08 -3.78
N LYS A 92 -0.32 6.08 -3.69
CA LYS A 92 0.91 6.17 -4.48
C LYS A 92 2.14 6.34 -3.60
N ALA A 93 3.25 5.79 -4.06
CA ALA A 93 4.59 6.09 -3.59
C ALA A 93 5.34 6.72 -4.77
N GLU A 94 5.71 7.99 -4.61
CA GLU A 94 6.56 8.72 -5.54
C GLU A 94 8.00 8.68 -5.01
N PRO A 95 9.02 8.69 -5.88
CA PRO A 95 10.40 8.80 -5.42
C PRO A 95 10.53 10.13 -4.66
N ALA A 96 11.27 10.12 -3.54
CA ALA A 96 11.59 11.36 -2.85
C ALA A 96 12.26 12.28 -3.88
N ALA A 97 11.66 13.46 -4.10
CA ALA A 97 12.21 14.45 -5.01
C ALA A 97 13.67 14.67 -4.62
N LYS A 98 14.60 14.31 -5.52
CA LYS A 98 16.00 14.67 -5.36
C LYS A 98 16.05 16.20 -5.47
N GLU A 99 16.29 16.87 -4.35
CA GLU A 99 16.75 18.26 -4.32
C GLU A 99 18.13 18.38 -5.00
#